data_AF-A0A9W8EZ26-F1
#
_entry.id   AF-A0A9W8EZ26-F1
#
_cell.length_a   1.000
_cell.length_b   1.000
_cell.length_c   1.000
_cell.angle_alpha   90.00
_cell.angle_beta   90.00
_cell.angle_gamma   90.00
#
_symmetry.space_group_name_H-M   'P 1'
#
loop_
_entity.id
_entity.type
_entity.pdbx_description
1 polymer ?
#
loop_
_entity_poly.entity_id
_entity_poly.type
_entity_poly.pdbx_seq_one_letter_code
_entity_poly.pdbx_strand_id
1 'polypeptide(L)'
;MARKCRLLDDGPHKEIFHCDECKICLSGRADAYFHCAKCDACVGTKFRDTHGCRDQIMHADCPICGEQFYDSAQAIVQAPCKHLLHEQCLSQSLKYSYKCPLCLASVCDTQAVFCEIDEYMRISRMPAEYQNKKAHIFCNDCCQRSAAKYHFVYHKCGMCSSYNTSVVSTT
;
A
#
# COMPACT_ATOMS: atom_id res chain seq x y z
N MET A 1 1.30 -32.07 29.79
CA MET A 1 0.79 -30.69 29.61
C MET A 1 0.87 -30.35 28.13
N ALA A 2 -0.24 -29.98 27.50
CA ALA A 2 -0.27 -29.70 26.07
C ALA A 2 0.64 -28.51 25.73
N ARG A 3 1.47 -28.64 24.70
CA ARG A 3 2.39 -27.60 24.24
C ARG A 3 1.53 -26.40 23.78
N LYS A 4 1.63 -25.26 24.47
CA LYS A 4 0.90 -24.01 24.13
C LYS A 4 1.21 -23.55 22.70
N CYS A 5 2.40 -23.87 22.21
CA CYS A 5 2.85 -23.58 20.86
C CYS A 5 2.80 -24.83 19.96
N ARG A 6 2.21 -24.67 18.77
CA ARG A 6 2.14 -25.72 17.72
C ARG A 6 3.15 -25.52 16.59
N LEU A 7 4.07 -24.55 16.71
CA LEU A 7 5.16 -24.40 15.76
C LEU A 7 6.06 -25.64 15.85
N LEU A 8 6.19 -26.38 14.74
CA LEU A 8 7.07 -27.55 14.65
C LEU A 8 8.57 -27.19 14.77
N ASP A 9 8.89 -25.92 14.54
CA ASP A 9 10.24 -25.37 14.56
C ASP A 9 10.55 -24.67 15.90
N ASP A 10 10.63 -25.46 16.97
CA ASP A 10 10.80 -25.01 18.36
C ASP A 10 12.15 -25.37 18.98
N GLY A 11 13.20 -25.26 18.16
CA GLY A 11 14.57 -25.47 18.60
C GLY A 11 14.97 -24.59 19.80
N PRO A 12 15.92 -25.04 20.64
CA PRO A 12 16.25 -24.41 21.93
C PRO A 12 16.80 -22.97 21.84
N HIS A 13 17.14 -22.50 20.64
CA HIS A 13 17.63 -21.14 20.38
C HIS A 13 16.59 -20.24 19.70
N LYS A 14 15.37 -20.72 19.48
CA LYS A 14 14.30 -19.96 18.82
C LYS A 14 13.36 -19.40 19.86
N GLU A 15 13.25 -18.09 19.87
CA GLU A 15 12.28 -17.38 20.69
C GLU A 15 10.92 -17.44 19.96
N ILE A 16 9.89 -17.87 20.67
CA ILE A 16 8.53 -18.00 20.13
C ILE A 16 7.60 -17.14 20.99
N PHE A 17 6.88 -16.24 20.33
CA PHE A 17 5.81 -15.47 20.94
C PHE A 17 4.47 -16.14 20.65
N HIS A 18 3.69 -16.41 21.69
CA HIS A 18 2.32 -16.90 21.56
C HIS A 18 1.34 -15.78 21.90
N CYS A 19 0.40 -15.51 20.99
CA CYS A 19 -0.68 -14.58 21.26
C CYS A 19 -1.92 -15.34 21.74
N ASP A 20 -2.36 -15.07 22.97
CA ASP A 20 -3.54 -15.69 23.55
C ASP A 20 -4.86 -15.23 22.92
N GLU A 21 -4.90 -14.07 22.27
CA GLU A 21 -6.10 -13.54 21.60
C GLU A 21 -6.23 -14.15 20.21
N CYS A 22 -5.20 -14.02 19.36
CA CYS A 22 -5.19 -14.58 18.01
C CYS A 22 -5.02 -16.11 17.97
N LYS A 23 -4.60 -16.75 19.07
CA LYS A 23 -4.28 -18.20 19.15
C LYS A 23 -3.17 -18.66 18.17
N ILE A 24 -2.37 -17.72 17.66
CA ILE A 24 -1.23 -18.00 16.78
C ILE A 24 0.09 -17.96 17.54
N CYS A 25 1.11 -18.60 16.97
CA CYS A 25 2.48 -18.55 17.45
C CYS A 25 3.34 -17.88 16.37
N LEU A 26 4.16 -16.91 16.77
CA LEU A 26 5.06 -16.14 15.91
C LEU A 26 6.50 -16.40 16.31
N SER A 27 7.38 -16.53 15.33
CA SER A 27 8.82 -16.65 15.57
C SER A 27 9.40 -15.29 15.93
N GLY A 28 9.87 -15.15 17.17
CA GLY A 28 10.50 -13.96 17.71
C GLY A 28 10.20 -13.76 19.19
N ARG A 29 10.80 -12.70 19.76
CA ARG A 29 10.66 -12.36 21.17
C ARG A 29 9.27 -11.83 21.51
N ALA A 30 8.86 -12.03 22.76
CA ALA A 30 7.59 -11.49 23.25
C ALA A 30 7.52 -9.95 23.26
N ASP A 31 8.67 -9.26 23.34
CA ASP A 31 8.73 -7.79 23.26
C ASP A 31 8.64 -7.26 21.82
N ALA A 32 8.85 -8.12 20.82
CA ALA A 32 8.86 -7.75 19.41
C ALA A 32 7.46 -7.62 18.80
N TYR A 33 6.42 -8.15 19.45
CA TYR A 33 5.05 -8.15 18.96
C TYR A 33 4.07 -7.66 20.03
N PHE A 34 2.96 -7.10 19.60
CA PHE A 34 1.81 -6.82 20.44
C PHE A 34 0.51 -7.12 19.69
N HIS A 35 -0.54 -7.48 20.42
CA HIS A 35 -1.86 -7.64 19.85
C HIS A 35 -2.59 -6.29 19.79
N CYS A 36 -3.09 -5.93 18.60
CA CYS A 36 -3.97 -4.79 18.39
C CYS A 36 -5.42 -5.27 18.42
N ALA A 37 -6.14 -5.04 19.53
CA ALA A 37 -7.55 -5.42 19.67
C ALA A 37 -8.48 -4.77 18.64
N LYS A 38 -8.13 -3.58 18.15
CA LYS A 38 -8.89 -2.88 17.11
C LYS A 38 -8.76 -3.58 15.75
N CYS A 39 -7.55 -3.99 15.41
CA CYS A 39 -7.21 -4.66 14.16
C CYS A 39 -7.54 -6.15 14.17
N ASP A 40 -7.65 -6.71 15.38
CA ASP A 40 -7.59 -8.13 15.70
C ASP A 40 -6.35 -8.81 15.10
N ALA A 41 -5.18 -8.17 15.25
CA ALA A 41 -3.93 -8.58 14.60
C ALA A 41 -2.72 -8.48 15.53
N CYS A 42 -1.79 -9.43 15.42
CA CYS A 42 -0.47 -9.30 16.02
C CYS A 42 0.46 -8.48 15.12
N VAL A 43 0.95 -7.36 15.64
CA VAL A 43 1.78 -6.41 14.90
C VAL A 43 3.13 -6.28 15.59
N GLY A 44 4.20 -6.06 14.83
CA GLY A 44 5.51 -5.77 15.41
C GLY A 44 5.46 -4.49 16.26
N THR A 45 6.05 -4.50 17.46
CA THR A 45 6.03 -3.38 18.42
C THR A 45 6.55 -2.07 17.81
N LYS A 46 7.46 -2.16 16.82
CA LYS A 46 7.96 -1.00 16.05
C LYS A 46 6.88 -0.24 15.27
N PHE A 47 5.77 -0.89 14.96
CA PHE A 47 4.65 -0.31 14.20
C PHE A 47 3.44 0.02 15.07
N ARG A 48 3.59 0.03 16.40
CA ARG A 48 2.48 0.26 17.35
C ARG A 48 1.63 1.47 17.01
N ASP A 49 2.26 2.59 16.67
CA ASP A 49 1.56 3.85 16.41
C ASP A 49 1.43 4.18 14.91
N THR A 50 2.06 3.38 14.03
CA THR A 50 2.19 3.69 12.60
C THR A 50 1.51 2.67 11.68
N HIS A 51 1.11 1.50 12.20
CA HIS A 51 0.36 0.52 11.41
C HIS A 51 -0.99 1.13 10.98
N GLY A 52 -1.43 0.80 9.76
CA GLY A 52 -2.73 1.26 9.24
C GLY A 52 -3.90 0.56 9.92
N CYS A 53 -4.10 0.85 11.20
CA CYS A 53 -5.10 0.27 12.08
C CYS A 53 -6.52 0.54 11.57
N ARG A 54 -7.24 -0.52 11.23
CA ARG A 54 -8.65 -0.49 10.83
C ARG A 54 -9.39 -1.64 11.52
N ASP A 55 -10.65 -1.41 11.85
CA ASP A 55 -11.47 -2.39 12.55
C ASP A 55 -11.54 -3.71 11.77
N GLN A 56 -11.24 -4.81 12.46
CA GLN A 56 -11.37 -6.19 11.98
C GLN A 56 -10.68 -6.46 10.63
N ILE A 57 -9.55 -5.81 10.38
CA ILE A 57 -8.87 -5.89 9.08
C ILE A 57 -8.41 -7.32 8.72
N MET A 58 -8.16 -8.17 9.72
CA MET A 58 -7.77 -9.59 9.54
C MET A 58 -8.94 -10.49 9.13
N HIS A 59 -10.19 -10.07 9.35
CA HIS A 59 -11.39 -10.83 8.94
C HIS A 59 -11.83 -10.48 7.51
N ALA A 60 -11.14 -9.55 6.86
CA ALA A 60 -11.39 -9.19 5.48
C ALA A 60 -10.82 -10.23 4.50
N ASP A 61 -11.39 -10.23 3.30
CA ASP A 61 -10.92 -11.07 2.19
C ASP A 61 -9.85 -10.34 1.39
N CYS A 62 -8.88 -11.09 0.87
CA CYS A 62 -7.98 -10.58 -0.16
C CYS A 62 -8.80 -10.25 -1.42
N PRO A 63 -8.77 -8.99 -1.91
CA PRO A 63 -9.62 -8.56 -3.02
C PRO A 63 -9.22 -9.14 -4.39
N ILE A 64 -8.10 -9.87 -4.47
CA ILE A 64 -7.63 -10.51 -5.69
C ILE A 64 -8.05 -11.99 -5.74
N CYS A 65 -7.81 -12.77 -4.67
CA CYS A 65 -8.10 -14.20 -4.65
C CYS A 65 -9.40 -14.57 -3.92
N GLY A 66 -9.96 -13.66 -3.11
CA GLY A 66 -11.18 -13.89 -2.32
C GLY A 66 -10.97 -14.72 -1.05
N GLU A 67 -9.74 -15.09 -0.70
CA GLU A 67 -9.44 -15.81 0.54
C GLU A 67 -9.36 -14.87 1.74
N GLN A 68 -9.87 -15.31 2.89
CA GLN A 68 -9.76 -14.58 4.16
C GLN A 68 -8.31 -14.50 4.63
N PHE A 69 -7.93 -13.32 5.14
CA PHE A 69 -6.59 -13.10 5.68
C PHE A 69 -6.29 -13.96 6.91
N TYR A 70 -7.27 -14.14 7.80
CA TYR A 70 -7.08 -14.91 9.04
C TYR A 70 -6.83 -16.41 8.82
N ASP A 71 -7.56 -17.02 7.88
CA ASP A 71 -7.50 -18.47 7.62
C ASP A 71 -6.39 -18.87 6.62
N SER A 72 -5.83 -17.89 5.93
CA SER A 72 -4.79 -18.11 4.92
C SER A 72 -3.40 -18.22 5.55
N ALA A 73 -2.61 -19.17 5.07
CA ALA A 73 -1.19 -19.29 5.41
C ALA A 73 -0.30 -18.34 4.58
N GLN A 74 -0.88 -17.57 3.65
CA GLN A 74 -0.13 -16.67 2.77
C GLN A 74 0.31 -15.41 3.54
N ALA A 75 1.50 -14.91 3.19
CA ALA A 75 1.98 -13.64 3.74
C ALA A 75 1.07 -12.48 3.30
N ILE A 76 0.75 -11.59 4.24
CA ILE A 76 -0.06 -10.39 4.01
C ILE A 76 0.87 -9.17 4.02
N VAL A 77 0.67 -8.27 3.06
CA VAL A 77 1.40 -7.02 2.94
C VAL A 77 0.44 -5.84 2.97
N GLN A 78 0.85 -4.78 3.66
CA GLN A 78 0.16 -3.49 3.63
C GLN A 78 0.86 -2.59 2.60
N ALA A 79 0.15 -2.22 1.54
CA ALA A 79 0.65 -1.26 0.56
C ALA A 79 0.80 0.15 1.18
N PRO A 80 1.58 1.07 0.58
CA PRO A 80 1.70 2.45 1.07
C PRO A 80 0.35 3.19 1.18
N CYS A 81 -0.61 2.83 0.32
CA CYS A 81 -2.00 3.31 0.36
C CYS A 81 -2.86 2.63 1.45
N LYS A 82 -2.24 1.85 2.34
CA LYS A 82 -2.81 1.13 3.50
C LYS A 82 -3.76 -0.03 3.19
N HIS A 83 -3.98 -0.36 1.92
CA HIS A 83 -4.70 -1.56 1.54
C HIS A 83 -3.89 -2.83 1.86
N LEU A 84 -4.57 -3.85 2.39
CA LEU A 84 -4.00 -5.18 2.61
C LEU A 84 -4.25 -6.07 1.40
N LEU A 85 -3.24 -6.84 1.01
CA LEU A 85 -3.33 -7.90 0.02
C LEU A 85 -2.38 -9.04 0.43
N HIS A 86 -2.61 -10.24 -0.09
CA HIS A 86 -1.55 -11.26 -0.04
C HIS A 86 -0.33 -10.79 -0.85
N GLU A 87 0.87 -11.07 -0.35
CA GLU A 87 2.14 -10.71 -0.98
C GLU A 87 2.21 -11.22 -2.42
N GLN A 88 1.80 -12.47 -2.63
CA GLN A 88 1.79 -13.09 -3.95
C GLN A 88 0.79 -12.40 -4.89
N CYS A 89 -0.41 -12.09 -4.39
CA CYS A 89 -1.43 -11.38 -5.18
C CYS A 89 -0.98 -9.98 -5.58
N LEU A 90 -0.39 -9.22 -4.64
CA LEU A 90 0.18 -7.90 -4.96
C LEU A 90 1.33 -8.01 -5.96
N SER A 91 2.25 -8.96 -5.75
CA SER A 91 3.40 -9.19 -6.63
C SER A 91 2.96 -9.56 -8.06
N GLN A 92 1.88 -10.34 -8.21
CA GLN A 92 1.32 -10.66 -9.52
C GLN A 92 0.71 -9.43 -10.20
N SER A 93 -0.06 -8.62 -9.46
CA SER A 93 -0.60 -7.35 -9.98
C SER A 93 0.51 -6.40 -10.44
N LEU A 94 1.63 -6.37 -9.70
CA LEU A 94 2.76 -5.49 -9.97
C LEU A 94 3.54 -5.83 -11.24
N LYS A 95 3.35 -7.03 -11.80
CA LYS A 95 3.92 -7.39 -13.12
C LYS A 95 3.31 -6.58 -14.27
N TYR A 96 2.10 -6.05 -14.09
CA TYR A 96 1.36 -5.35 -15.14
C TYR A 96 1.16 -3.86 -14.84
N SER A 97 1.15 -3.47 -13.56
CA SER A 97 0.91 -2.09 -13.15
C SER A 97 1.59 -1.79 -11.83
N TYR A 98 2.26 -0.64 -11.73
CA TYR A 98 2.83 -0.14 -10.48
C TYR A 98 1.80 0.39 -9.47
N LYS A 99 0.51 0.27 -9.79
CA LYS A 99 -0.61 0.86 -9.05
C LYS A 99 -1.34 -0.19 -8.22
N CYS A 100 -1.86 0.23 -7.09
CA CYS A 100 -2.76 -0.56 -6.26
C CYS A 100 -4.02 -0.90 -7.08
N PRO A 101 -4.45 -2.16 -7.14
CA PRO A 101 -5.66 -2.55 -7.87
C PRO A 101 -6.96 -2.02 -7.24
N LEU A 102 -6.89 -1.55 -5.99
CA LEU A 102 -8.06 -1.07 -5.23
C LEU A 102 -8.31 0.43 -5.39
N CYS A 103 -7.24 1.23 -5.35
CA CYS A 103 -7.36 2.69 -5.35
C CYS A 103 -6.49 3.39 -6.40
N LEU A 104 -5.75 2.63 -7.22
CA LEU A 104 -4.86 3.13 -8.26
C LEU A 104 -3.67 3.96 -7.75
N ALA A 105 -3.49 4.13 -6.44
CA ALA A 105 -2.31 4.76 -5.86
C ALA A 105 -1.03 3.99 -6.22
N SER A 106 0.08 4.69 -6.43
CA SER A 106 1.39 4.09 -6.68
C SER A 106 1.83 3.27 -5.46
N VAL A 107 2.27 2.03 -5.68
CA VAL A 107 2.69 1.12 -4.60
C VAL A 107 4.19 0.78 -4.63
N CYS A 108 4.89 1.14 -5.70
CA CYS A 108 6.35 1.07 -5.78
C CYS A 108 6.96 2.47 -5.84
N ASP A 109 8.29 2.54 -5.77
CA ASP A 109 9.01 3.79 -5.98
C ASP A 109 8.83 4.26 -7.43
N THR A 110 8.33 5.47 -7.61
CA THR A 110 8.09 6.11 -8.90
C THR A 110 9.00 7.31 -9.14
N GLN A 111 9.95 7.60 -8.23
CA GLN A 111 10.76 8.81 -8.28
C GLN A 111 11.56 8.93 -9.58
N ALA A 112 12.20 7.85 -10.02
CA ALA A 112 12.97 7.82 -11.26
C ALA A 112 12.08 8.13 -12.48
N VAL A 113 10.93 7.44 -12.59
CA VAL A 113 9.99 7.62 -13.71
C VAL A 113 9.41 9.04 -13.72
N PHE A 114 9.07 9.60 -12.55
CA PHE A 114 8.52 10.95 -12.47
C PHE A 114 9.57 12.02 -12.82
N CYS A 115 10.85 11.78 -12.52
CA CYS A 115 11.95 12.64 -12.94
C CYS A 115 12.10 12.66 -14.47
N GLU A 116 11.98 11.51 -15.13
CA GLU A 116 12.00 11.44 -16.60
C GLU A 116 10.80 12.15 -17.23
N ILE A 117 9.61 12.03 -16.62
CA ILE A 117 8.40 12.75 -17.07
C ILE A 117 8.59 14.26 -16.90
N ASP A 118 9.21 14.73 -15.81
CA ASP A 118 9.53 16.13 -15.59
C ASP A 118 10.39 16.69 -16.72
N GLU A 119 11.44 15.96 -17.12
CA GLU A 119 12.32 16.36 -18.21
C GLU A 119 11.60 16.36 -19.57
N TYR A 120 10.77 15.35 -19.82
CA TYR A 120 9.90 15.30 -21.00
C TYR A 120 8.99 16.54 -21.07
N MET A 121 8.31 16.89 -19.98
CA MET A 121 7.43 18.06 -19.93
C MET A 121 8.18 19.39 -20.11
N ARG A 122 9.45 19.46 -19.71
CA ARG A 122 10.30 20.64 -19.91
C ARG A 122 10.61 20.85 -21.40
N ILE A 123 10.85 19.77 -22.14
CA ILE A 123 11.20 19.78 -23.56
C ILE A 123 9.94 19.95 -24.42
N SER A 124 8.88 19.19 -24.12
CA SER A 124 7.60 19.19 -24.84
C SER A 124 6.73 20.38 -24.41
N ARG A 125 7.08 21.58 -24.88
CA ARG A 125 6.28 22.78 -24.63
C ARG A 125 4.95 22.73 -25.38
N MET A 126 3.88 23.15 -24.72
CA MET A 126 2.56 23.23 -25.31
C MET A 126 2.45 24.37 -26.35
N PRO A 127 1.66 24.19 -27.43
CA PRO A 127 1.35 25.27 -28.36
C PRO A 127 0.71 26.47 -27.65
N ALA A 128 0.89 27.68 -28.22
CA ALA A 128 0.46 28.94 -27.61
C ALA A 128 -1.01 28.94 -27.16
N GLU A 129 -1.89 28.31 -27.96
CA GLU A 129 -3.33 28.18 -27.69
C GLU A 129 -3.67 27.41 -26.41
N TYR A 130 -2.74 26.59 -25.91
CA TYR A 130 -2.92 25.73 -24.73
C TYR A 130 -2.08 26.16 -23.52
N GLN A 131 -1.18 27.15 -23.67
CA GLN A 131 -0.22 27.51 -22.61
C GLN A 131 -0.89 27.98 -21.31
N ASN A 132 -2.04 28.66 -21.43
CA ASN A 132 -2.79 29.17 -20.28
C ASN A 132 -3.91 28.22 -19.82
N LYS A 133 -4.12 27.10 -20.53
CA LYS A 133 -5.13 26.11 -20.15
C LYS A 133 -4.70 25.34 -18.92
N LYS A 134 -5.70 24.96 -18.12
CA LYS A 134 -5.51 24.14 -16.92
C LYS A 134 -6.34 22.88 -17.01
N ALA A 135 -5.81 21.82 -16.43
CA ALA A 135 -6.56 20.60 -16.17
C ALA A 135 -6.90 20.55 -14.69
N HIS A 136 -8.17 20.30 -14.37
CA HIS A 136 -8.57 19.87 -13.04
C HIS A 136 -8.31 18.37 -12.94
N ILE A 137 -7.48 17.98 -11.98
CA ILE A 137 -7.04 16.60 -11.81
C ILE A 137 -7.43 16.06 -10.44
N PHE A 138 -7.58 14.75 -10.37
CA PHE A 138 -7.54 13.97 -9.14
C PHE A 138 -6.22 13.20 -9.09
N CYS A 139 -5.48 13.29 -7.99
CA CYS A 139 -4.24 12.55 -7.82
C CYS A 139 -4.50 11.26 -7.02
N ASN A 140 -4.13 10.12 -7.61
CA ASN A 140 -4.35 8.80 -6.98
C ASN A 140 -3.38 8.55 -5.81
N ASP A 141 -2.28 9.31 -5.71
CA ASP A 141 -1.27 9.09 -4.66
C ASP A 141 -1.57 9.87 -3.38
N CYS A 142 -2.00 11.15 -3.49
CA CYS A 142 -2.35 11.97 -2.33
C CYS A 142 -3.86 12.10 -2.09
N CYS A 143 -4.69 11.55 -2.98
CA CYS A 143 -6.15 11.62 -2.94
C CYS A 143 -6.71 13.05 -2.94
N GLN A 144 -5.96 14.02 -3.48
CA GLN A 144 -6.40 15.43 -3.55
C GLN A 144 -6.74 15.84 -4.98
N ARG A 145 -7.69 16.77 -5.08
CA ARG A 145 -8.00 17.48 -6.32
C ARG A 145 -7.16 18.73 -6.40
N SER A 146 -6.59 19.01 -7.56
CA SER A 146 -5.85 20.25 -7.81
C SER A 146 -5.96 20.67 -9.27
N ALA A 147 -5.59 21.92 -9.56
CA ALA A 147 -5.39 22.37 -10.92
C ALA A 147 -3.92 22.15 -11.33
N ALA A 148 -3.70 21.55 -12.49
CA ALA A 148 -2.38 21.36 -13.10
C ALA A 148 -2.30 22.15 -14.41
N LYS A 149 -1.07 22.49 -14.83
CA LYS A 149 -0.85 22.98 -16.20
C LYS A 149 -1.31 21.91 -17.18
N TYR A 150 -2.09 22.30 -18.18
CA TYR A 150 -2.56 21.35 -19.19
C TYR A 150 -1.41 20.89 -20.08
N HIS A 151 -1.30 19.59 -20.32
CA HIS A 151 -0.41 18.99 -21.31
C HIS A 151 -1.12 17.81 -21.96
N PHE A 152 -0.82 17.50 -23.22
CA PHE A 152 -1.47 16.39 -23.93
C PHE A 152 -1.24 14.99 -23.34
N VAL A 153 -0.34 14.85 -22.35
CA VAL A 153 0.14 13.54 -21.89
C VAL A 153 0.12 13.46 -20.36
N TYR A 154 0.83 14.36 -19.67
CA TYR A 154 1.04 14.27 -18.22
C TYR A 154 0.56 15.51 -17.48
N HIS A 155 -0.02 15.30 -16.30
CA HIS A 155 -0.50 16.38 -15.44
C HIS A 155 0.07 16.22 -14.03
N LYS A 156 0.99 17.10 -13.65
CA LYS A 156 1.67 17.03 -12.36
C LYS A 156 0.75 17.48 -11.23
N CYS A 157 0.65 16.68 -10.17
CA CYS A 157 -0.02 17.09 -8.95
C CYS A 157 0.74 18.21 -8.24
N GLY A 158 0.08 19.32 -7.93
CA GLY A 158 0.70 20.44 -7.21
C GLY A 158 0.98 20.18 -5.73
N MET A 159 0.43 19.10 -5.16
CA MET A 159 0.53 18.80 -3.71
C MET A 159 1.64 17.80 -3.37
N CYS A 160 1.80 16.75 -4.19
CA CYS A 160 2.78 15.69 -3.96
C CYS A 160 3.73 15.46 -5.15
N SER A 161 3.65 16.29 -6.20
CA SER A 161 4.48 16.17 -7.40
C SER A 161 4.30 14.87 -8.22
N SER A 162 3.32 14.03 -7.88
CA SER A 162 3.03 12.80 -8.61
C SER A 162 2.41 13.07 -9.99
N TYR A 163 2.71 12.18 -10.94
CA TYR A 163 2.08 12.11 -12.26
C TYR A 163 0.98 11.05 -12.36
N ASN A 164 0.73 10.29 -11.29
CA ASN A 164 -0.36 9.33 -11.23
C ASN A 164 -1.70 10.05 -10.99
N THR A 165 -2.15 10.77 -12.00
CA THR A 165 -3.31 11.67 -11.94
C THR A 165 -4.33 11.32 -13.02
N SER A 166 -5.59 11.64 -12.77
CA SER A 166 -6.69 11.52 -13.71
C SER A 166 -7.27 12.90 -13.97
N VAL A 167 -7.43 13.25 -15.26
CA VAL A 167 -8.07 14.50 -15.66
C VAL A 167 -9.57 14.38 -15.43
N VAL A 168 -10.12 15.30 -14.66
CA VAL A 168 -11.55 15.41 -14.36
C VAL A 168 -12.22 16.36 -15.34
N SER A 169 -11.60 17.50 -15.61
CA SER A 169 -12.07 18.48 -16.59
C SER A 169 -10.93 19.38 -17.05
N THR A 170 -11.15 20.10 -18.14
CA THR A 170 -10.20 21.08 -18.69
C THR A 170 -10.89 22.43 -18.85
N THR A 171 -10.12 23.50 -18.70
CA THR A 171 -10.53 24.90 -18.90
C THR A 171 -9.59 25.56 -19.91
#